data_AF-A0A7W7VQK6-F1
#
_entry.id   AF-A0A7W7VQK6-F1
#
_cell.length_a   1.000
_cell.length_b   1.000
_cell.length_c   1.000
_cell.angle_alpha   90.00
_cell.angle_beta   90.00
_cell.angle_gamma   90.00
#
_symmetry.space_group_name_H-M   'P 1'
#
loop_
_entity.id
_entity.type
_entity.pdbx_description
1 polymer ?
#
loop_
_entity_poly.entity_id
_entity_poly.type
_entity_poly.pdbx_seq_one_letter_code
_entity_poly.pdbx_strand_id
1 'polypeptide(L)'
;MTDDTDGWLTGRRVYDRIAERLRAQITAGHYPPASVLPSEAALAQRFHVARSTVRRALAMLEDEGLIDTMPGAGRRVKSSEQKALYRYQEIAAELRERISNDSLPMGAAVPSENELRERHGASRNTVRQALAVLEREGLIVARHGKGRFVHSAPL
;
A
#
# COMPACT_ATOMS: atom_id res chain seq x y z
N MET A 1 -1.99 25.70 -32.91
CA MET A 1 -1.22 25.16 -31.77
C MET A 1 -1.88 23.85 -31.40
N THR A 2 -1.66 22.84 -32.26
CA THR A 2 -2.54 21.66 -32.35
C THR A 2 -2.16 20.62 -31.31
N ASP A 3 -3.16 20.31 -30.51
CA ASP A 3 -3.49 18.96 -30.08
C ASP A 3 -3.36 17.99 -31.27
N ASP A 4 -2.48 17.01 -31.18
CA ASP A 4 -2.38 15.94 -32.17
C ASP A 4 -2.36 14.60 -31.44
N THR A 5 -3.59 14.15 -31.24
CA THR A 5 -4.04 12.88 -30.74
C THR A 5 -3.78 11.78 -31.78
N ASP A 6 -2.57 11.20 -31.80
CA ASP A 6 -2.30 10.03 -32.65
C ASP A 6 -2.19 8.72 -31.84
N GLY A 7 -3.38 8.13 -31.66
CA GLY A 7 -3.59 6.71 -31.96
C GLY A 7 -3.11 6.35 -33.36
N TRP A 8 -3.10 5.06 -33.71
CA TRP A 8 -2.69 4.54 -35.04
C TRP A 8 -1.14 4.49 -35.19
N LEU A 9 -0.38 3.39 -35.19
CA LEU A 9 -0.59 1.99 -35.59
C LEU A 9 0.56 1.08 -35.03
N THR A 10 0.19 -0.14 -34.61
CA THR A 10 0.99 -1.39 -34.59
C THR A 10 1.92 -1.71 -33.39
N GLY A 11 1.54 -2.75 -32.63
CA GLY A 11 2.34 -3.36 -31.56
C GLY A 11 2.24 -2.62 -30.22
N ARG A 12 2.24 -3.35 -29.09
CA ARG A 12 2.20 -2.77 -27.73
C ARG A 12 3.17 -1.58 -27.65
N ARG A 13 2.69 -0.36 -27.33
CA ARG A 13 3.47 0.86 -27.52
C ARG A 13 4.76 0.76 -26.70
N VAL A 14 5.86 1.35 -27.17
CA VAL A 14 7.18 1.19 -26.54
C VAL A 14 7.14 1.59 -25.06
N TYR A 15 6.39 2.63 -24.70
CA TYR A 15 6.22 3.04 -23.31
C TYR A 15 5.41 2.03 -22.47
N ASP A 16 4.43 1.32 -23.04
CA ASP A 16 3.67 0.27 -22.34
C ASP A 16 4.60 -0.89 -21.95
N ARG A 17 5.50 -1.28 -22.85
CA ARG A 17 6.49 -2.34 -22.59
C ARG A 17 7.49 -1.92 -21.51
N ILE A 18 7.91 -0.65 -21.51
CA ILE A 18 8.78 -0.10 -20.47
C ILE A 18 8.05 -0.08 -19.13
N ALA A 19 6.80 0.40 -19.10
CA ALA A 19 5.97 0.42 -17.90
C ALA A 19 5.80 -0.99 -17.32
N GLU A 20 5.47 -1.98 -18.16
CA GLU A 20 5.34 -3.36 -17.71
C GLU A 20 6.65 -3.96 -17.18
N ARG A 21 7.78 -3.66 -17.83
CA ARG A 21 9.09 -4.13 -17.37
C ARG A 21 9.45 -3.53 -16.02
N LEU A 22 9.22 -2.24 -15.84
CA LEU A 22 9.46 -1.54 -14.57
C LEU A 22 8.49 -1.99 -13.48
N ARG A 23 7.20 -2.17 -13.80
CA ARG A 23 6.20 -2.76 -12.90
C ARG A 23 6.66 -4.12 -12.39
N ALA A 24 7.08 -5.01 -13.28
CA ALA A 24 7.59 -6.31 -12.91
C ALA A 24 8.82 -6.22 -11.99
N GLN A 25 9.73 -5.26 -12.22
CA GLN A 25 10.89 -5.03 -11.35
C GLN A 25 10.49 -4.50 -9.97
N ILE A 26 9.51 -3.60 -9.88
CA ILE A 26 8.96 -3.10 -8.61
C ILE A 26 8.29 -4.24 -7.84
N THR A 27 7.39 -4.99 -8.49
CA THR A 27 6.66 -6.10 -7.86
C THR A 27 7.59 -7.24 -7.44
N ALA A 28 8.68 -7.49 -8.18
CA ALA A 28 9.70 -8.46 -7.82
C ALA A 28 10.68 -7.93 -6.74
N GLY A 29 10.54 -6.70 -6.27
CA GLY A 29 11.39 -6.11 -5.23
C GLY A 29 12.78 -5.65 -5.69
N HIS A 30 13.06 -5.65 -7.00
CA HIS A 30 14.32 -5.10 -7.54
C HIS A 30 14.44 -3.60 -7.28
N TYR A 31 13.30 -2.91 -7.24
CA TYR A 31 13.18 -1.57 -6.67
C TYR A 31 12.35 -1.66 -5.39
N PRO A 32 13.01 -1.70 -4.22
CA PRO A 32 12.31 -1.84 -2.94
C PRO A 32 11.30 -0.71 -2.71
N PRO A 33 10.25 -0.95 -1.91
CA PRO A 33 9.42 0.10 -1.34
C PRO A 33 10.25 1.29 -0.82
N ALA A 34 9.77 2.51 -1.07
CA ALA A 34 10.43 3.77 -0.69
C ALA A 34 11.81 4.04 -1.34
N SER A 35 12.32 3.16 -2.21
CA SER A 35 13.52 3.43 -3.00
C SER A 35 13.24 4.36 -4.19
N VAL A 36 14.27 5.08 -4.62
CA VAL A 36 14.19 5.97 -5.79
C VAL A 36 14.52 5.17 -7.06
N LEU A 37 13.69 5.30 -8.09
CA LEU A 37 13.97 4.74 -9.41
C LEU A 37 15.14 5.47 -10.08
N PRO A 38 15.86 4.80 -11.01
CA PRO A 38 16.83 5.49 -11.85
C PRO A 38 16.21 6.69 -12.58
N SER A 39 17.00 7.72 -12.84
CA SER A 39 16.52 8.96 -13.49
C SER A 39 15.95 8.71 -14.89
N GLU A 40 15.12 9.63 -15.42
CA GLU A 40 14.63 9.55 -16.81
C GLU A 40 15.77 9.37 -17.82
N ALA A 41 16.90 10.04 -17.60
CA ALA A 41 18.07 9.95 -18.46
C ALA A 41 18.73 8.56 -18.39
N ALA A 42 18.87 8.00 -17.19
CA ALA A 42 19.44 6.67 -16.99
C ALA A 42 18.54 5.57 -17.59
N LEU A 43 17.22 5.67 -17.38
CA LEU A 43 16.26 4.74 -17.97
C LEU A 43 16.21 4.87 -19.50
N ALA A 44 16.27 6.08 -20.04
CA ALA A 44 16.29 6.32 -21.48
C ALA A 44 17.52 5.69 -22.14
N GLN A 45 18.69 5.84 -21.50
CA GLN A 45 19.93 5.19 -21.93
C GLN A 45 19.81 3.66 -21.84
N ARG A 46 19.30 3.13 -20.73
CA ARG A 46 19.14 1.68 -20.51
C ARG A 46 18.19 1.02 -21.50
N PHE A 47 17.08 1.68 -21.84
CA PHE A 47 16.08 1.16 -22.76
C PHE A 47 16.32 1.56 -24.21
N HIS A 48 17.34 2.37 -24.49
CA HIS A 48 17.64 2.92 -25.82
C HIS A 48 16.45 3.64 -26.46
N VAL A 49 15.81 4.53 -25.70
CA VAL A 49 14.63 5.30 -26.16
C VAL A 49 14.77 6.78 -25.83
N ALA A 50 13.89 7.61 -26.41
CA ALA A 50 13.79 9.01 -26.02
C ALA A 50 13.30 9.17 -24.57
N ARG A 51 13.76 10.23 -23.89
CA ARG A 51 13.32 10.58 -22.51
C ARG A 51 11.81 10.76 -22.41
N SER A 52 11.17 11.32 -23.45
CA SER A 52 9.71 11.47 -23.51
C SER A 52 8.97 10.14 -23.45
N THR A 53 9.51 9.08 -24.05
CA THR A 53 8.95 7.71 -23.99
C THR A 53 9.03 7.15 -22.57
N VAL A 54 10.18 7.34 -21.88
CA VAL A 54 10.33 6.94 -20.47
C VAL A 54 9.38 7.73 -19.58
N ARG A 55 9.25 9.04 -19.80
CA ARG A 55 8.34 9.90 -19.03
C ARG A 55 6.90 9.42 -19.12
N ARG A 56 6.44 9.02 -20.32
CA ARG A 56 5.10 8.43 -20.52
C ARG A 56 4.96 7.11 -19.76
N ALA A 57 5.96 6.24 -19.78
CA ALA A 57 5.94 4.98 -19.03
C ALA A 57 5.89 5.21 -17.51
N LEU A 58 6.69 6.16 -17.00
CA LEU A 58 6.66 6.53 -15.58
C LEU A 58 5.32 7.15 -15.18
N ALA A 59 4.72 7.99 -16.04
CA ALA A 59 3.40 8.55 -15.78
C ALA A 59 2.32 7.46 -15.62
N MET A 60 2.39 6.36 -16.39
CA MET A 60 1.50 5.22 -16.19
C MET A 60 1.72 4.54 -14.84
N LEU A 61 2.97 4.36 -14.41
CA LEU A 61 3.25 3.78 -13.09
C LEU A 61 2.82 4.68 -11.94
N GLU A 62 2.87 6.01 -12.14
CA GLU A 62 2.39 7.01 -11.17
C GLU A 62 0.86 7.00 -11.08
N ASP A 63 0.17 6.92 -12.21
CA ASP A 63 -1.29 6.77 -12.31
C ASP A 63 -1.77 5.44 -11.67
N GLU A 64 -1.04 4.35 -11.91
CA GLU A 64 -1.24 3.05 -11.23
C GLU A 64 -0.91 3.09 -9.73
N GLY A 65 -0.31 4.18 -9.25
CA GLY A 65 0.04 4.37 -7.85
C GLY A 65 1.20 3.50 -7.38
N LEU A 66 2.04 3.01 -8.28
CA LEU A 66 3.24 2.23 -7.93
C LEU A 66 4.43 3.13 -7.57
N ILE A 67 4.42 4.37 -8.05
CA ILE A 67 5.44 5.37 -7.75
C ILE A 67 4.82 6.73 -7.41
N ASP A 68 5.58 7.59 -6.73
CA ASP A 68 5.29 9.00 -6.52
C ASP A 68 6.47 9.90 -6.92
N THR A 69 6.18 11.14 -7.35
CA THR A 69 7.22 12.14 -7.56
C THR A 69 7.67 12.74 -6.22
N MET A 70 8.97 12.66 -5.93
CA MET A 70 9.60 13.29 -4.76
C MET A 70 10.38 14.54 -5.21
N PRO A 71 10.06 15.72 -4.67
CA PRO A 71 10.78 16.96 -4.99
C PRO A 71 12.29 16.80 -4.79
N GLY A 72 13.08 17.15 -5.81
CA GLY A 72 14.55 17.11 -5.78
C GLY A 72 15.20 15.71 -5.85
N ALA A 73 14.46 14.62 -5.63
CA ALA A 73 15.01 13.26 -5.56
C ALA A 73 14.62 12.36 -6.74
N GLY A 74 13.57 12.69 -7.49
CA GLY A 74 13.11 11.89 -8.64
C GLY A 74 11.82 11.14 -8.36
N ARG A 75 11.69 9.91 -8.89
CA ARG A 75 10.47 9.09 -8.70
C ARG A 75 10.77 8.00 -7.69
N ARG A 76 9.92 7.84 -6.69
CA ARG A 76 10.08 6.86 -5.62
C ARG A 76 9.00 5.79 -5.72
N VAL A 77 9.36 4.54 -5.41
CA VAL A 77 8.41 3.43 -5.31
C VAL A 77 7.50 3.62 -4.09
N LYS A 78 6.18 3.61 -4.29
CA LYS A 78 5.23 3.71 -3.18
C LYS A 78 5.37 2.50 -2.27
N SER A 79 5.44 2.75 -0.98
CA SER A 79 5.50 1.69 0.02
C SER A 79 4.11 1.22 0.40
N SER A 80 3.78 -0.03 0.03
CA SER A 80 2.63 -0.74 0.58
C SER A 80 2.76 -0.93 2.10
N GLU A 81 3.98 -0.93 2.63
CA GLU A 81 4.26 -1.06 4.07
C GLU A 81 3.84 0.20 4.83
N GLN A 82 4.13 1.41 4.31
CA GLN A 82 3.59 2.65 4.92
C GLN A 82 2.06 2.65 4.89
N LYS A 83 1.45 2.27 3.76
CA LYS A 83 -0.02 2.19 3.69
C LYS A 83 -0.58 1.15 4.68
N ALA A 84 0.09 0.01 4.82
CA ALA A 84 -0.28 -1.01 5.81
C ALA A 84 -0.10 -0.52 7.25
N LEU A 85 0.96 0.26 7.51
CA LEU A 85 1.25 0.90 8.80
C LEU A 85 0.09 1.80 9.23
N TYR A 86 -0.34 2.70 8.35
CA TYR A 86 -1.49 3.57 8.61
C TYR A 86 -2.78 2.76 8.78
N ARG A 87 -3.04 1.77 7.92
CA ARG A 87 -4.29 1.00 8.00
C ARG A 87 -4.44 0.17 9.27
N TYR A 88 -3.37 -0.45 9.77
CA TYR A 88 -3.52 -1.18 11.03
C TYR A 88 -3.76 -0.21 12.20
N GLN A 89 -3.19 0.99 12.15
CA GLN A 89 -3.41 2.02 13.17
C GLN A 89 -4.86 2.49 13.18
N GLU A 90 -5.47 2.66 12.00
CA GLU A 90 -6.90 2.99 11.85
C GLU A 90 -7.80 1.90 12.47
N ILE A 91 -7.54 0.62 12.17
CA ILE A 91 -8.28 -0.51 12.75
C ILE A 91 -8.11 -0.54 14.27
N ALA A 92 -6.88 -0.38 14.77
CA ALA A 92 -6.62 -0.34 16.20
C ALA A 92 -7.32 0.85 16.88
N ALA A 93 -7.34 2.02 16.24
CA ALA A 93 -8.01 3.21 16.76
C ALA A 93 -9.54 3.01 16.86
N GLU A 94 -10.19 2.46 15.83
CA GLU A 94 -11.63 2.13 15.85
C GLU A 94 -11.97 1.15 16.98
N LEU A 95 -11.16 0.10 17.15
CA LEU A 95 -11.38 -0.87 18.21
C LEU A 95 -11.15 -0.26 19.60
N ARG A 96 -10.15 0.61 19.79
CA ARG A 96 -9.97 1.36 21.05
C ARG A 96 -11.17 2.22 21.36
N GLU A 97 -11.65 2.98 20.38
CA GLU A 97 -12.80 3.86 20.54
C GLU A 97 -14.04 3.06 20.95
N ARG A 98 -14.27 1.90 20.32
CA ARG A 98 -15.38 1.01 20.67
C ARG A 98 -15.27 0.40 22.07
N ILE A 99 -14.06 0.12 22.54
CA ILE A 99 -13.84 -0.33 23.91
C ILE A 99 -14.09 0.83 24.88
N SER A 100 -13.58 2.03 24.59
CA SER A 100 -13.73 3.22 25.43
C SER A 100 -15.17 3.70 25.54
N ASN A 101 -15.96 3.60 24.47
CA ASN A 101 -17.36 4.03 24.46
C ASN A 101 -18.35 2.92 24.82
N ASP A 102 -17.85 1.78 25.32
CA ASP A 102 -18.61 0.60 25.75
C ASP A 102 -19.45 -0.10 24.64
N SER A 103 -19.24 0.27 23.37
CA SER A 103 -19.80 -0.48 22.22
C SER A 103 -19.17 -1.86 22.04
N LEU A 104 -18.02 -2.10 22.65
CA LEU A 104 -17.36 -3.39 22.78
C LEU A 104 -16.95 -3.57 24.25
N PRO A 105 -17.90 -4.02 25.10
CA PRO A 105 -17.70 -4.01 26.55
C PRO A 105 -16.67 -5.04 27.00
N MET A 106 -16.17 -4.89 28.23
CA MET A 106 -15.23 -5.83 28.83
C MET A 106 -15.76 -7.27 28.78
N GLY A 107 -14.90 -8.21 28.37
CA GLY A 107 -15.26 -9.62 28.20
C GLY A 107 -15.99 -9.93 26.89
N ALA A 108 -16.40 -8.94 26.10
CA ALA A 108 -16.98 -9.16 24.77
C ALA A 108 -15.95 -9.74 23.80
N ALA A 109 -16.42 -10.53 22.85
CA ALA A 109 -15.61 -11.02 21.75
C ALA A 109 -15.28 -9.89 20.77
N VAL A 110 -14.00 -9.70 20.47
CA VAL A 110 -13.51 -8.81 19.43
C VAL A 110 -13.92 -9.40 18.07
N PRO A 111 -14.29 -8.57 17.07
CA PRO A 111 -14.55 -9.07 15.72
C PRO A 111 -13.42 -9.95 15.20
N SER A 112 -13.77 -11.00 14.47
CA SER A 112 -12.81 -11.98 13.96
C SER A 112 -11.83 -11.36 12.95
N GLU A 113 -10.68 -12.01 12.73
CA GLU A 113 -9.72 -11.55 11.71
C GLU A 113 -10.36 -11.42 10.32
N ASN A 114 -11.33 -12.29 9.98
CA ASN A 114 -12.02 -12.23 8.71
C ASN A 114 -12.99 -11.05 8.65
N GLU A 115 -13.79 -10.83 9.70
CA GLU A 115 -14.72 -9.70 9.77
C GLU A 115 -14.00 -8.35 9.67
N LEU A 116 -12.87 -8.18 10.38
CA LEU A 116 -12.07 -6.96 10.31
C LEU A 116 -11.46 -6.77 8.91
N ARG A 117 -11.09 -7.86 8.25
CA ARG A 117 -10.53 -7.81 6.89
C ARG A 117 -11.57 -7.33 5.89
N GLU A 118 -12.79 -7.85 5.99
CA GLU A 118 -13.93 -7.48 5.15
C GLU A 118 -14.37 -6.03 5.43
N ARG A 119 -14.56 -5.67 6.71
CA ARG A 119 -15.00 -4.32 7.13
C ARG A 119 -14.04 -3.22 6.68
N HIS A 120 -12.72 -3.45 6.76
CA HIS A 120 -11.72 -2.43 6.51
C HIS A 120 -10.99 -2.58 5.15
N GLY A 121 -11.38 -3.56 4.33
CA GLY A 121 -10.71 -3.84 3.04
C GLY A 121 -9.20 -4.04 3.20
N ALA A 122 -8.77 -4.63 4.31
CA ALA A 122 -7.38 -4.71 4.75
C ALA A 122 -6.76 -6.08 4.41
N SER A 123 -5.44 -6.20 4.51
CA SER A 123 -4.79 -7.51 4.41
C SER A 123 -4.88 -8.26 5.75
N ARG A 124 -4.73 -9.59 5.73
CA ARG A 124 -4.63 -10.38 6.98
C ARG A 124 -3.49 -9.89 7.87
N ASN A 125 -2.35 -9.51 7.28
CA ASN A 125 -1.21 -9.03 8.05
C ASN A 125 -1.53 -7.70 8.75
N THR A 126 -2.20 -6.78 8.05
CA THR A 126 -2.68 -5.51 8.60
C THR A 126 -3.63 -5.73 9.79
N VAL A 127 -4.60 -6.63 9.65
CA VAL A 127 -5.54 -6.96 10.74
C VAL A 127 -4.80 -7.58 11.94
N ARG A 128 -3.90 -8.54 11.67
CA ARG A 128 -3.10 -9.17 12.73
C ARG A 128 -2.22 -8.16 13.47
N GLN A 129 -1.66 -7.20 12.75
CA GLN A 129 -0.84 -6.14 13.33
C GLN A 129 -1.67 -5.20 14.21
N ALA A 130 -2.90 -4.85 13.80
CA ALA A 130 -3.82 -4.07 14.62
C ALA A 130 -4.17 -4.81 15.92
N LEU A 131 -4.55 -6.09 15.82
CA LEU A 131 -4.88 -6.92 16.99
C LEU A 131 -3.67 -7.13 17.91
N ALA A 132 -2.48 -7.34 17.35
CA ALA A 132 -1.25 -7.48 18.14
C ALA A 132 -0.90 -6.21 18.93
N VAL A 133 -1.19 -5.03 18.37
CA VAL A 133 -1.02 -3.77 19.09
C VAL A 133 -1.98 -3.67 20.28
N LEU A 134 -3.26 -4.03 20.09
CA LEU A 134 -4.24 -4.04 21.18
C LEU A 134 -3.92 -5.10 22.26
N GLU A 135 -3.40 -6.27 21.86
CA GLU A 135 -2.91 -7.30 22.80
C GLU A 135 -1.74 -6.78 23.62
N ARG A 136 -0.77 -6.11 22.97
CA ARG A 136 0.39 -5.51 23.65
C ARG A 136 -0.01 -4.38 24.60
N GLU A 137 -1.05 -3.63 24.26
CA GLU A 137 -1.64 -2.60 25.12
C GLU A 137 -2.47 -3.19 26.28
N GLY A 138 -2.70 -4.51 26.29
CA GLY A 138 -3.48 -5.20 27.31
C GLY A 138 -5.00 -5.04 27.15
N LEU A 139 -5.46 -4.40 26.08
CA LEU A 139 -6.88 -4.12 25.85
C LEU A 139 -7.66 -5.36 25.45
N ILE A 140 -6.99 -6.31 24.80
CA ILE A 140 -7.60 -7.58 24.37
C ILE A 140 -6.68 -8.76 24.71
N VAL A 141 -7.27 -9.94 24.86
CA VAL A 141 -6.53 -11.20 25.11
C VAL A 141 -7.03 -12.31 24.20
N ALA A 142 -6.11 -13.09 23.65
CA ALA A 142 -6.44 -14.29 22.89
C ALA A 142 -6.81 -15.45 23.83
N ARG A 143 -7.90 -16.16 23.53
CA ARG A 143 -8.27 -17.41 24.17
C ARG A 143 -8.21 -18.54 23.15
N HIS A 144 -7.44 -19.58 23.46
CA HIS A 144 -7.19 -20.69 22.55
C HIS A 144 -8.50 -21.27 21.99
N GLY A 145 -8.61 -21.33 20.67
CA GLY A 145 -9.79 -21.84 19.95
C GLY A 145 -11.07 -21.00 20.06
N LYS A 146 -11.07 -19.90 20.82
CA LYS A 146 -12.29 -19.11 21.13
C LYS A 146 -12.25 -17.67 20.60
N GLY A 147 -11.13 -17.22 20.03
CA GLY A 147 -10.98 -15.86 19.52
C GLY A 147 -10.33 -14.90 20.52
N ARG A 148 -10.54 -13.60 20.33
CA ARG A 148 -9.98 -12.53 21.17
C ARG A 148 -11.09 -11.82 21.92
N PHE A 149 -10.82 -11.41 23.16
CA PHE A 149 -11.80 -10.80 24.05
C PHE A 149 -11.25 -9.53 24.67
N VAL A 150 -12.11 -8.54 24.89
CA VAL A 150 -11.73 -7.32 25.62
C VAL A 150 -11.34 -7.67 27.05
N HIS A 151 -10.19 -7.16 27.48
CA HIS A 151 -9.59 -7.43 28.79
C HIS A 151 -9.61 -6.20 29.70
N SER A 152 -9.35 -5.01 29.14
CA SER A 152 -9.35 -3.74 29.87
C SER A 152 -9.80 -2.59 28.96
N ALA A 153 -10.12 -1.44 29.57
CA ALA A 153 -10.35 -0.20 28.84
C ALA A 153 -9.02 0.56 28.65
N PRO A 154 -8.88 1.35 27.57
CA PRO A 154 -7.76 2.28 27.41
C PRO A 154 -7.67 3.24 28.59
N LEU A 155 -6.44 3.53 29.04
CA LEU A 155 -6.13 4.53 30.06
C LEU A 155 -6.37 5.95 29.57
#